data_AF-A0A6B3W6M5-F1
#
_entry.id   AF-A0A6B3W6M5-F1
#
_cell.length_a   1.000
_cell.length_b   1.000
_cell.length_c   1.000
_cell.angle_alpha   90.00
_cell.angle_beta   90.00
_cell.angle_gamma   90.00
#
_symmetry.space_group_name_H-M   'P 1'
#
loop_
_entity.id
_entity.type
_entity.pdbx_description
1 polymer ?
#
loop_
_entity_poly.entity_id
_entity_poly.type
_entity_poly.pdbx_seq_one_letter_code
_entity_poly.pdbx_strand_id
1 'polypeptide(L)'
;MREHGILRVVARFLIPLIMLFGLYIQFHGDYSPGGGFQAGVVFAAAWILFVLIYGLEDALKVIPERAMFVLMLLGVLIYAAVGIAGVLLGGHFLDFYPLLPGKHAAQQFGIITVELGVGLTVATVMMLVFTQFARRRELLALAEDEAD
;
A
#
# COMPACT_ATOMS: atom_id res chain seq x y z
N MET A 1 -8.93 2.91 22.84
CA MET A 1 -9.52 1.54 22.87
C MET A 1 -8.74 0.58 23.77
N ARG A 2 -8.10 1.03 24.87
CA ARG A 2 -7.21 0.17 25.68
C ARG A 2 -7.93 -0.95 26.46
N GLU A 3 -9.27 -0.94 26.52
CA GLU A 3 -10.06 -1.87 27.34
C GLU A 3 -10.95 -2.87 26.57
N HIS A 4 -11.00 -2.82 25.23
CA HIS A 4 -11.88 -3.70 24.46
C HIS A 4 -11.17 -4.96 23.96
N GLY A 5 -11.05 -5.97 24.83
CA GLY A 5 -10.38 -7.25 24.51
C GLY A 5 -10.96 -7.97 23.29
N ILE A 6 -12.28 -7.89 23.08
CA ILE A 6 -12.96 -8.51 21.92
C ILE A 6 -12.45 -7.90 20.61
N LEU A 7 -12.38 -6.57 20.51
CA LEU A 7 -11.91 -5.88 19.30
C LEU A 7 -10.48 -6.28 18.96
N ARG A 8 -9.61 -6.42 19.96
CA ARG A 8 -8.21 -6.82 19.77
C ARG A 8 -8.10 -8.25 19.22
N VAL A 9 -8.89 -9.18 19.76
CA VAL A 9 -8.93 -10.58 19.29
C VAL A 9 -9.43 -10.66 17.85
N VAL A 10 -10.55 -9.97 17.55
CA VAL A 10 -11.13 -9.96 16.20
C VAL A 10 -10.18 -9.31 15.19
N ALA A 11 -9.60 -8.15 15.52
CA ALA A 11 -8.66 -7.46 14.64
C ALA A 11 -7.41 -8.29 14.35
N ARG A 12 -6.88 -9.03 15.33
CA ARG A 12 -5.73 -9.94 15.15
C ARG A 12 -6.00 -10.99 14.08
N PHE A 13 -7.24 -11.42 13.90
CA PHE A 13 -7.64 -12.37 12.88
C PHE A 13 -8.02 -11.70 11.55
N LEU A 14 -8.70 -10.55 11.60
CA LEU A 14 -9.14 -9.84 10.40
C LEU A 14 -7.99 -9.20 9.61
N ILE A 15 -7.02 -8.59 10.29
CA ILE A 15 -5.91 -7.90 9.61
C ILE A 15 -5.19 -8.81 8.59
N PRO A 16 -4.72 -10.03 8.94
CA PRO A 16 -4.08 -10.90 7.95
C PRO A 16 -5.03 -11.34 6.83
N LEU A 17 -6.34 -11.49 7.11
CA LEU A 17 -7.34 -11.80 6.08
C LEU A 17 -7.55 -10.64 5.10
N ILE A 18 -7.61 -9.40 5.59
CA ILE A 18 -7.73 -8.20 4.74
C ILE A 18 -6.47 -8.07 3.87
N MET A 19 -5.28 -8.30 4.44
CA MET A 19 -4.02 -8.28 3.70
C MET A 19 -3.98 -9.37 2.62
N LEU A 20 -4.42 -10.59 2.94
CA LEU A 20 -4.53 -11.68 1.97
C LEU A 20 -5.53 -11.34 0.86
N PHE A 21 -6.65 -10.71 1.20
CA PHE A 21 -7.62 -10.25 0.22
C PHE A 21 -7.06 -9.14 -0.69
N GLY A 22 -6.25 -8.22 -0.14
CA GLY A 22 -5.50 -7.25 -0.93
C GLY A 22 -4.55 -7.91 -1.93
N LEU A 23 -3.84 -8.96 -1.52
CA LEU A 23 -2.99 -9.75 -2.43
C LEU A 23 -3.83 -10.43 -3.52
N TYR A 24 -4.99 -10.99 -3.17
CA TYR A 24 -5.90 -11.57 -4.14
C TYR A 24 -6.30 -10.55 -5.22
N ILE A 25 -6.71 -9.34 -4.82
CA ILE A 25 -7.06 -8.25 -5.73
C ILE A 25 -5.86 -7.86 -6.63
N GLN A 26 -4.65 -7.81 -6.06
CA GLN A 26 -3.42 -7.47 -6.80
C GLN A 26 -3.09 -8.50 -7.88
N PHE A 27 -3.23 -9.79 -7.58
CA PHE A 27 -2.85 -10.86 -8.50
C PHE A 27 -3.96 -11.26 -9.49
N HIS A 28 -5.20 -10.76 -9.31
CA HIS A 28 -6.34 -11.05 -10.18
C HIS A 28 -6.94 -9.79 -10.84
N GLY A 29 -6.18 -8.70 -10.90
CA GLY A 29 -6.60 -7.45 -11.55
C GLY A 29 -6.85 -7.58 -13.06
N ASP A 30 -6.24 -8.58 -13.70
CA ASP A 30 -6.40 -8.89 -15.13
C ASP A 30 -7.67 -9.71 -15.44
N TYR A 31 -8.18 -10.47 -14.48
CA TYR A 31 -9.38 -11.32 -14.65
C TYR A 31 -10.64 -10.77 -14.00
N SER A 32 -10.52 -9.84 -13.05
CA SER A 32 -11.63 -9.34 -12.23
C SER A 32 -11.53 -7.83 -12.01
N PRO A 33 -12.63 -7.14 -11.65
CA PRO A 33 -12.55 -5.73 -11.25
C PRO A 33 -11.61 -5.57 -10.06
N GLY A 34 -10.50 -4.86 -10.25
CA GLY A 34 -9.43 -4.79 -9.26
C GLY A 34 -8.18 -4.12 -9.82
N GLY A 35 -7.03 -4.58 -9.35
CA GLY A 35 -5.71 -4.07 -9.73
C GLY A 35 -4.95 -3.41 -8.57
N GLY A 36 -3.81 -2.83 -8.91
CA GLY A 36 -2.86 -2.29 -7.93
C GLY A 36 -3.43 -1.21 -7.02
N PHE A 37 -4.22 -0.27 -7.56
CA PHE A 37 -4.77 0.83 -6.76
C PHE A 37 -5.69 0.31 -5.64
N GLN A 38 -6.66 -0.52 -5.98
CA GLN A 38 -7.64 -1.06 -5.03
C GLN A 38 -6.95 -1.97 -4.01
N ALA A 39 -6.02 -2.81 -4.45
CA ALA A 39 -5.19 -3.61 -3.55
C ALA A 39 -4.44 -2.72 -2.55
N GLY A 40 -3.80 -1.65 -3.02
CA GLY A 40 -3.10 -0.69 -2.18
C GLY A 40 -4.00 -0.05 -1.11
N VAL A 41 -5.22 0.36 -1.49
CA VAL A 41 -6.21 0.90 -0.54
C VAL A 41 -6.61 -0.14 0.51
N VAL A 42 -6.83 -1.40 0.13
CA VAL A 42 -7.16 -2.50 1.06
C VAL A 42 -6.01 -2.76 2.04
N PHE A 43 -4.77 -2.75 1.57
CA PHE A 43 -3.58 -2.84 2.42
C PHE A 43 -3.49 -1.68 3.41
N ALA A 44 -3.70 -0.45 2.94
CA ALA A 44 -3.73 0.72 3.82
C ALA A 44 -4.85 0.62 4.86
N ALA A 45 -6.03 0.13 4.49
CA ALA A 45 -7.14 -0.07 5.42
C ALA A 45 -6.80 -1.10 6.53
N ALA A 46 -6.09 -2.19 6.20
CA ALA A 46 -5.62 -3.15 7.18
C ALA A 46 -4.63 -2.51 8.17
N TRP A 47 -3.71 -1.68 7.68
CA TRP A 47 -2.78 -0.95 8.53
C TRP A 47 -3.48 0.11 9.39
N ILE A 48 -4.45 0.85 8.84
CA ILE A 48 -5.26 1.82 9.59
C ILE A 48 -6.06 1.11 10.69
N LEU A 49 -6.65 -0.06 10.41
CA LEU A 49 -7.30 -0.88 11.43
C LEU A 49 -6.32 -1.27 12.54
N PHE A 50 -5.07 -1.63 12.19
CA PHE A 50 -4.04 -1.88 13.19
C PHE A 50 -3.81 -0.64 14.07
N VAL A 51 -3.65 0.55 13.49
CA VAL A 51 -3.45 1.80 14.25
C VAL A 51 -4.64 2.08 15.18
N LEU A 52 -5.87 1.90 14.72
CA LEU A 52 -7.07 2.17 15.52
C LEU A 52 -7.20 1.24 16.74
N ILE A 53 -6.71 0.01 16.63
CA ILE A 53 -6.84 -1.03 17.66
C ILE A 53 -5.65 -1.02 18.64
N TYR A 54 -4.43 -0.87 18.10
CA TYR A 54 -3.19 -0.99 18.87
C TYR A 54 -2.54 0.36 19.20
N GLY A 55 -2.89 1.42 18.47
CA GLY A 55 -2.30 2.75 18.61
C GLY A 55 -1.25 3.05 17.55
N LEU A 56 -0.99 4.34 17.33
CA LEU A 56 -0.06 4.81 16.29
C LEU A 56 1.38 4.43 16.60
N GLU A 57 1.80 4.54 17.87
CA GLU A 57 3.15 4.19 18.31
C GLU A 57 3.50 2.73 18.00
N ASP A 58 2.60 1.79 18.31
CA ASP A 58 2.80 0.37 18.03
C ASP A 58 2.76 0.08 16.52
N ALA A 59 1.91 0.78 15.77
CA ALA A 59 1.88 0.66 14.31
C ALA A 59 3.19 1.12 13.65
N LEU A 60 3.79 2.21 14.16
CA LEU A 60 5.06 2.76 13.66
C LEU A 60 6.27 1.90 14.04
N LYS A 61 6.18 1.06 15.09
CA LYS A 61 7.18 0.02 15.36
C LYS A 61 7.16 -1.09 14.30
N VAL A 62 5.98 -1.39 13.74
CA VAL A 62 5.83 -2.42 12.69
C VAL A 62 6.20 -1.86 11.32
N ILE A 63 5.65 -0.71 10.95
CA ILE A 63 5.98 -0.01 9.70
C ILE A 63 6.38 1.43 10.04
N PRO A 64 7.70 1.72 10.12
CA PRO A 64 8.17 3.07 10.37
C PRO A 64 7.80 4.03 9.24
N GLU A 65 7.60 5.30 9.57
CA GLU A 65 7.29 6.34 8.59
C GLU A 65 8.34 6.43 7.45
N ARG A 66 9.63 6.27 7.80
CA ARG A 66 10.71 6.20 6.83
C ARG A 66 10.53 5.05 5.83
N ALA A 67 10.05 3.90 6.28
CA ALA A 67 9.78 2.77 5.40
C ALA A 67 8.63 3.09 4.44
N MET A 68 7.59 3.77 4.90
CA MET A 68 6.48 4.20 4.04
C MET A 68 6.98 5.14 2.93
N PHE A 69 7.84 6.13 3.24
CA PHE A 69 8.44 7.00 2.23
C PHE A 69 9.31 6.25 1.22
N VAL A 70 10.17 5.34 1.69
CA VAL A 70 11.02 4.54 0.81
C VAL A 70 10.18 3.66 -0.11
N LEU A 71 9.15 2.99 0.41
CA LEU A 71 8.27 2.14 -0.38
C LEU A 71 7.41 2.95 -1.37
N MET A 72 6.96 4.15 -0.98
CA MET A 72 6.28 5.07 -1.90
C MET A 72 7.14 5.38 -3.12
N LEU A 73 8.38 5.80 -2.88
CA LEU A 73 9.35 6.11 -3.94
C LEU A 73 9.67 4.87 -4.78
N LEU A 74 9.85 3.72 -4.12
CA LEU A 74 10.10 2.46 -4.81
C LEU A 74 8.95 2.09 -5.76
N GLY A 75 7.70 2.28 -5.35
CA GLY A 75 6.54 2.00 -6.21
C GLY A 75 6.51 2.87 -7.47
N VAL A 76 6.80 4.17 -7.34
CA VAL A 76 6.92 5.10 -8.48
C VAL A 76 8.12 4.71 -9.37
N LEU A 77 9.24 4.33 -8.76
CA LEU A 77 10.42 3.87 -9.51
C LEU A 77 10.15 2.58 -10.28
N ILE A 78 9.39 1.63 -9.74
CA ILE A 78 8.97 0.41 -10.45
C ILE A 78 8.15 0.79 -11.69
N TYR A 79 7.13 1.63 -11.52
CA TYR A 79 6.30 2.11 -12.63
C TYR A 79 7.15 2.76 -13.74
N ALA A 80 8.01 3.70 -13.35
CA ALA A 80 8.87 4.43 -14.27
C ALA A 80 9.89 3.51 -14.95
N ALA A 81 10.49 2.58 -14.20
CA ALA A 81 11.48 1.64 -14.72
C ALA A 81 10.90 0.71 -15.77
N VAL A 82 9.68 0.18 -15.58
CA VAL A 82 9.00 -0.63 -16.60
C VAL A 82 8.75 0.18 -17.86
N GLY A 83 8.26 1.42 -17.72
CA GLY A 83 8.01 2.29 -18.87
C GLY A 83 9.29 2.66 -19.63
N ILE A 84 10.38 2.96 -18.92
CA ILE A 84 11.69 3.26 -19.51
C ILE A 84 12.30 2.00 -20.17
N ALA A 85 12.15 0.83 -19.56
CA ALA A 85 12.64 -0.43 -20.13
C ALA A 85 12.01 -0.71 -21.49
N GLY A 86 10.70 -0.45 -21.67
CA GLY A 86 10.03 -0.56 -22.96
C GLY A 86 10.68 0.32 -24.05
N VAL A 87 11.03 1.57 -23.71
CA VAL A 87 11.72 2.50 -24.61
C VAL A 87 13.14 2.03 -24.94
N LEU A 88 13.91 1.60 -23.93
CA LEU A 88 15.29 1.13 -24.12
C LEU A 88 15.37 -0.11 -25.03
N LEU A 89 14.30 -0.91 -25.09
CA LEU A 89 14.19 -2.09 -25.93
C LEU A 89 13.58 -1.80 -27.32
N GLY A 90 13.38 -0.52 -27.66
CA GLY A 90 12.92 -0.07 -28.98
C GLY A 90 11.40 0.08 -29.13
N GLY A 91 10.63 -0.04 -28.04
CA GLY A 91 9.20 0.24 -28.00
C GLY A 91 8.88 1.67 -27.54
N HIS A 92 7.61 1.90 -27.19
CA HIS A 92 7.14 3.15 -26.60
C HIS A 92 7.13 3.09 -25.06
N PHE A 93 6.96 4.24 -24.40
CA PHE A 93 6.78 4.27 -22.94
C PHE A 93 5.54 3.47 -22.54
N LEU A 94 5.71 2.52 -21.61
CA LEU A 94 4.69 1.53 -21.21
C LEU A 94 4.26 0.57 -22.34
N ASP A 95 5.09 0.42 -23.37
CA ASP A 95 4.99 -0.71 -24.27
C ASP A 95 5.61 -1.94 -23.60
N PHE A 96 4.76 -2.93 -23.30
CA PHE A 96 5.19 -4.15 -22.62
C PHE A 96 5.68 -5.22 -23.59
N TYR A 97 5.35 -5.16 -24.88
CA TYR A 97 5.70 -6.21 -25.85
C TYR A 97 7.21 -6.47 -25.97
N PRO A 98 8.10 -5.46 -25.88
CA PRO A 98 9.54 -5.69 -25.92
C PRO A 98 10.12 -6.37 -24.67
N LEU A 99 9.40 -6.42 -23.55
CA LEU A 99 9.95 -6.86 -22.25
C LEU A 99 10.22 -8.37 -22.20
N LEU A 100 9.41 -9.19 -22.88
CA LEU A 100 9.51 -10.65 -22.85
C LEU A 100 9.15 -11.26 -24.20
N PRO A 101 9.70 -12.45 -24.54
CA PRO A 101 9.23 -13.22 -25.68
C PRO A 101 7.79 -13.68 -25.47
N GLY A 102 6.95 -13.46 -26.48
CA GLY A 102 5.54 -13.86 -26.47
C GLY A 102 4.59 -12.74 -26.03
N LYS A 103 3.70 -12.32 -26.93
CA LYS A 103 2.85 -11.12 -26.76
C LYS A 103 2.00 -11.15 -25.48
N HIS A 104 1.42 -12.30 -25.15
CA HIS A 104 0.56 -12.44 -23.98
C HIS A 104 1.34 -12.40 -22.67
N ALA A 105 2.46 -13.13 -22.60
CA ALA A 105 3.32 -13.16 -21.42
C ALA A 105 3.93 -11.78 -21.12
N ALA A 106 4.36 -11.07 -22.16
CA ALA A 106 4.92 -9.73 -22.04
C ALA A 106 3.90 -8.72 -21.49
N GLN A 107 2.66 -8.75 -22.01
CA GLN A 107 1.58 -7.90 -21.52
C GLN A 107 1.22 -8.20 -20.06
N GLN A 108 1.00 -9.47 -19.71
CA GLN A 108 0.67 -9.84 -18.32
C GLN A 108 1.77 -9.43 -17.34
N PHE A 109 3.02 -9.69 -17.71
CA PHE A 109 4.17 -9.30 -16.88
C PHE A 109 4.28 -7.78 -16.72
N GLY A 110 4.11 -7.03 -17.80
CA GLY A 110 4.16 -5.56 -17.76
C GLY A 110 3.06 -4.98 -16.86
N ILE A 111 1.82 -5.41 -17.08
CA ILE A 111 0.65 -4.96 -16.31
C ILE A 111 0.83 -5.27 -14.82
N ILE A 112 1.11 -6.53 -14.46
CA ILE A 112 1.21 -6.92 -13.04
C ILE A 112 2.35 -6.19 -12.32
N THR A 113 3.45 -5.92 -13.01
CA THR A 113 4.61 -5.20 -12.45
C THR A 113 4.30 -3.72 -12.24
N VAL A 114 3.66 -3.09 -13.23
CA VAL A 114 3.20 -1.69 -13.13
C VAL A 114 2.18 -1.54 -12.01
N GLU A 115 1.21 -2.44 -11.94
CA GLU A 115 0.20 -2.45 -10.89
C GLU A 115 0.80 -2.67 -9.51
N LEU A 116 1.81 -3.53 -9.36
CA LEU A 116 2.54 -3.70 -8.11
C LEU A 116 3.17 -2.38 -7.65
N GLY A 117 3.79 -1.64 -8.59
CA GLY A 117 4.34 -0.31 -8.31
C GLY A 117 3.26 0.67 -7.84
N VAL A 118 2.14 0.74 -8.57
CA VAL A 118 0.99 1.58 -8.21
C VAL A 118 0.43 1.20 -6.84
N GLY A 119 0.22 -0.09 -6.58
CA GLY A 119 -0.35 -0.57 -5.31
C GLY A 119 0.54 -0.28 -4.12
N LEU A 120 1.86 -0.41 -4.28
CA LEU A 120 2.82 -0.05 -3.24
C LEU A 120 2.79 1.46 -2.92
N THR A 121 2.78 2.30 -3.95
CA THR A 121 2.67 3.75 -3.79
C THR A 121 1.34 4.13 -3.13
N VAL A 122 0.21 3.59 -3.61
CA VAL A 122 -1.11 3.90 -3.04
C VAL A 122 -1.21 3.48 -1.59
N ALA A 123 -0.79 2.25 -1.24
CA ALA A 123 -0.82 1.77 0.14
C ALA A 123 -0.06 2.72 1.07
N THR A 124 1.18 3.04 0.70
CA THR A 124 2.09 3.82 1.55
C THR A 124 1.70 5.30 1.63
N VAL A 125 1.21 5.90 0.54
CA VAL A 125 0.65 7.26 0.56
C VAL A 125 -0.55 7.34 1.49
N MET A 126 -1.50 6.40 1.40
CA MET A 126 -2.69 6.41 2.25
C MET A 126 -2.32 6.21 3.73
N MET A 127 -1.36 5.33 4.02
CA MET A 127 -0.82 5.14 5.37
C MET A 127 -0.13 6.41 5.90
N LEU A 128 0.66 7.09 5.07
CA LEU A 128 1.33 8.33 5.44
C LEU A 128 0.34 9.44 5.70
N VAL A 129 -0.63 9.65 4.82
CA VAL A 129 -1.71 10.64 5.01
C VAL A 129 -2.41 10.39 6.34
N PHE A 130 -2.82 9.15 6.62
CA PHE A 130 -3.45 8.80 7.89
C PHE A 130 -2.52 9.05 9.09
N THR A 131 -1.24 8.68 9.00
CA THR A 131 -0.23 8.91 10.03
C THR A 131 -0.12 10.38 10.39
N GLN A 132 -0.08 11.27 9.39
CA GLN A 132 0.04 12.72 9.63
C GLN A 132 -1.21 13.27 10.34
N PHE A 133 -2.40 12.84 9.95
CA PHE A 133 -3.64 13.24 10.62
C PHE A 133 -3.71 12.70 12.06
N ALA A 134 -3.37 11.43 12.27
CA ALA A 134 -3.38 10.80 13.58
C ALA A 134 -2.41 11.49 14.55
N ARG A 135 -1.17 11.74 14.10
CA ARG A 135 -0.15 12.44 14.91
C ARG A 135 -0.56 13.87 15.26
N ARG A 136 -1.12 14.61 14.30
CA ARG A 136 -1.61 15.98 14.56
C ARG A 136 -2.67 16.01 15.64
N ARG A 137 -3.57 15.02 15.66
CA ARG A 137 -4.62 14.91 16.69
C ARG A 137 -4.03 14.64 18.07
N GLU A 138 -3.05 13.74 18.18
CA GLU A 138 -2.36 13.46 19.45
C GLU A 138 -1.67 14.71 20.01
N LEU A 139 -1.00 15.49 19.15
CA LEU A 139 -0.35 16.75 19.57
C LEU A 139 -1.34 17.80 20.08
N LEU A 140 -2.52 17.90 19.46
CA LEU A 140 -3.55 18.84 19.90
C LEU A 140 -4.14 18.44 21.25
N ALA A 141 -4.40 17.15 21.46
CA ALA A 141 -4.90 16.65 22.74
C ALA A 141 -3.93 16.92 23.89
N LEU A 142 -2.62 16.75 23.66
CA LEU A 142 -1.60 17.06 24.67
C LEU A 142 -1.54 18.56 25.01
N ALA A 143 -1.74 19.43 24.03
CA ALA A 143 -1.76 20.88 24.25
C ALA A 143 -3.01 21.35 25.01
N GLU A 144 -4.15 20.66 24.84
CA GLU A 144 -5.36 20.89 25.63
C GLU A 144 -5.16 20.45 27.09
N ASP A 145 -4.57 19.26 27.30
CA ASP A 145 -4.28 18.75 28.66
C ASP A 145 -3.25 19.60 29.44
N GLU A 146 -2.34 20.32 28.77
CA GLU A 146 -1.39 21.26 29.39
C GLU A 146 -2.00 22.63 29.73
N ALA A 147 -3.15 22.97 29.13
CA ALA A 147 -3.82 24.25 29.32
C ALA A 147 -4.83 24.27 30.47
N ASP A 148 -5.26 23.10 30.94
CA ASP A 148 -6.17 22.87 32.07
C ASP A 148 -5.42 22.65 33.41
#